data_AF-A0A7X9GA73-F1
#
_entry.id   AF-A0A7X9GA73-F1
#
_cell.length_a   1.000
_cell.length_b   1.000
_cell.length_c   1.000
_cell.angle_alpha   90.00
_cell.angle_beta   90.00
_cell.angle_gamma   90.00
#
_symmetry.space_group_name_H-M   'P 1'
#
loop_
_entity.id
_entity.type
_entity.pdbx_description
1 polymer ?
#
loop_
_entity_poly.entity_id
_entity_poly.type
_entity_poly.pdbx_seq_one_letter_code
_entity_poly.pdbx_strand_id
1 'polypeptide(L)'
;MSFNFPKYSPPDFTLPGFSNAPDAKYEPAPFDFVAPENFHATTIFPEYYKVNGEWILAEESRMDCISVFEDNSIIVREFREIKKGDLIFVGRTEEALEGIYVHSNAFVEEPDEEIDKFVFRNSRTRETAYSLDYDFLTELLAYEKTNGHVTWVLGPACAFDIDSRRAFCKLIK
;
A
#
# COMPACT_ATOMS: atom_id res chain seq x y z
N MET A 1 -21.82 13.90 2.82
CA MET A 1 -22.18 12.79 1.91
C MET A 1 -22.36 11.57 2.82
N SER A 2 -22.31 10.33 2.34
CA SER A 2 -22.09 9.21 3.26
C SER A 2 -20.72 8.65 2.93
N PHE A 3 -19.77 8.78 3.85
CA PHE A 3 -18.47 8.14 3.75
C PHE A 3 -18.63 6.66 3.36
N ASN A 4 -17.94 6.26 2.30
CA ASN A 4 -17.85 4.89 1.84
C ASN A 4 -16.38 4.47 1.89
N PHE A 5 -16.11 3.34 2.55
CA PHE A 5 -14.76 2.84 2.69
C PHE A 5 -14.31 2.23 1.35
N PRO A 6 -13.13 2.61 0.81
CA PRO A 6 -12.64 2.04 -0.45
C PRO A 6 -12.56 0.53 -0.36
N LYS A 7 -13.22 -0.15 -1.29
CA LYS A 7 -13.20 -1.62 -1.32
C LYS A 7 -12.02 -2.11 -2.12
N TYR A 8 -11.34 -3.12 -1.58
CA TYR A 8 -10.29 -3.81 -2.28
C TYR A 8 -10.87 -4.63 -3.43
N SER A 9 -10.35 -4.46 -4.64
CA SER A 9 -10.67 -5.24 -5.83
C SER A 9 -9.51 -6.16 -6.19
N PRO A 10 -9.60 -7.50 -6.01
CA PRO A 10 -8.52 -8.41 -6.34
C PRO A 10 -8.27 -8.50 -7.86
N PRO A 11 -7.02 -8.73 -8.31
CA PRO A 11 -6.75 -8.99 -9.72
C PRO A 11 -7.39 -10.30 -10.19
N ASP A 12 -7.83 -10.34 -11.45
CA ASP A 12 -8.25 -11.58 -12.10
C ASP A 12 -7.04 -12.31 -12.72
N PHE A 13 -6.48 -13.25 -11.95
CA PHE A 13 -5.33 -14.04 -12.39
C PHE A 13 -5.63 -15.07 -13.49
N THR A 14 -6.90 -15.24 -13.89
CA THR A 14 -7.26 -16.12 -15.02
C THR A 14 -6.91 -15.49 -16.37
N LEU A 15 -6.75 -14.16 -16.43
CA LEU A 15 -6.43 -13.45 -17.66
C LEU A 15 -5.10 -13.93 -18.27
N PRO A 16 -4.96 -13.95 -19.61
CA PRO A 16 -3.76 -14.47 -20.28
C PRO A 16 -2.45 -13.82 -19.86
N GLY A 17 -2.46 -12.55 -19.43
CA GLY A 17 -1.26 -11.86 -18.95
C GLY A 17 -0.70 -12.46 -17.65
N PHE A 18 -1.58 -12.95 -16.77
CA PHE A 18 -1.20 -13.53 -15.47
C PHE A 18 -1.04 -15.06 -15.53
N SER A 19 -1.92 -15.75 -16.26
CA SER A 19 -1.86 -17.20 -16.37
C SER A 19 -0.62 -17.67 -17.13
N ASN A 20 -0.20 -16.95 -18.17
CA ASN A 20 1.02 -17.26 -18.94
C ASN A 20 2.31 -16.65 -18.36
N ALA A 21 2.21 -15.82 -17.33
CA ALA A 21 3.40 -15.28 -16.65
C ALA A 21 4.28 -16.41 -16.09
N PRO A 22 5.61 -16.27 -16.10
CA PRO A 22 6.49 -17.23 -15.45
C PRO A 22 6.36 -17.12 -13.93
N ASP A 23 6.86 -18.14 -13.22
CA ASP A 23 7.10 -18.01 -11.79
C ASP A 23 8.18 -16.95 -11.53
N ALA A 24 7.99 -16.18 -10.45
CA ALA A 24 8.93 -15.18 -9.99
C ALA A 24 10.25 -15.83 -9.57
N LYS A 25 11.35 -15.18 -9.92
CA LYS A 25 12.69 -15.62 -9.52
C LYS A 25 12.99 -15.10 -8.13
N TYR A 26 13.71 -15.91 -7.36
CA TYR A 26 14.27 -15.48 -6.09
C TYR A 26 15.69 -16.04 -5.94
N GLU A 27 16.52 -15.28 -5.22
CA GLU A 27 17.91 -15.61 -4.96
C GLU A 27 18.22 -15.54 -3.46
N PRO A 28 19.10 -16.41 -2.94
CA PRO A 28 19.50 -16.35 -1.55
C PRO A 28 20.29 -15.07 -1.25
N ALA A 29 19.97 -14.38 -0.15
CA ALA A 29 20.76 -13.28 0.35
C ALA A 29 22.23 -13.70 0.55
N PRO A 30 23.21 -12.96 -0.01
CA PRO A 30 24.62 -13.34 0.07
C PRO A 30 25.20 -13.23 1.50
N PHE A 31 24.71 -12.26 2.28
CA PHE A 31 25.12 -11.98 3.66
C PHE A 31 23.94 -11.44 4.47
N ASP A 32 24.08 -11.41 5.79
CA ASP A 32 23.15 -10.67 6.65
C ASP A 32 23.11 -9.20 6.22
N PHE A 33 21.90 -8.63 6.23
CA PHE A 33 21.63 -7.23 5.90
C PHE A 33 21.88 -6.82 4.43
N VAL A 34 22.12 -7.78 3.53
CA VAL A 34 22.46 -7.51 2.13
C VAL A 34 21.48 -8.26 1.21
N ALA A 35 20.72 -7.51 0.41
CA ALA A 35 19.87 -8.08 -0.64
C ALA A 35 20.72 -8.53 -1.85
N PRO A 36 20.29 -9.54 -2.61
CA PRO A 36 20.96 -9.97 -3.83
C PRO A 36 20.93 -8.87 -4.90
N GLU A 37 21.76 -9.02 -5.93
CA GLU A 37 21.63 -8.17 -7.12
C GLU A 37 20.24 -8.31 -7.74
N ASN A 38 19.77 -7.24 -8.37
CA ASN A 38 18.45 -7.22 -9.02
C ASN A 38 17.24 -7.49 -8.12
N PHE A 39 17.38 -7.34 -6.79
CA PHE A 39 16.24 -7.43 -5.87
C PHE A 39 15.09 -6.49 -6.29
N HIS A 40 13.86 -6.97 -6.10
CA HIS A 40 12.66 -6.16 -6.23
C HIS A 40 12.37 -5.44 -4.91
N ALA A 41 12.17 -4.13 -4.96
CA ALA A 41 11.83 -3.32 -3.79
C ALA A 41 10.32 -3.12 -3.76
N THR A 42 9.70 -3.35 -2.61
CA THR A 42 8.25 -3.18 -2.46
C THR A 42 7.83 -1.71 -2.54
N THR A 43 6.63 -1.50 -3.06
CA THR A 43 5.94 -0.22 -3.18
C THR A 43 4.93 -0.02 -2.04
N ILE A 44 4.06 0.98 -2.16
CA ILE A 44 2.92 1.17 -1.24
C ILE A 44 1.70 0.32 -1.63
N PHE A 45 1.71 -0.30 -2.81
CA PHE A 45 0.56 -1.02 -3.34
C PHE A 45 0.62 -2.49 -2.95
N PRO A 46 -0.51 -3.22 -3.00
CA PRO A 46 -0.52 -4.67 -2.88
C PRO A 46 0.32 -5.29 -4.01
N GLU A 47 1.20 -6.22 -3.64
CA GLU A 47 2.09 -6.89 -4.59
C GLU A 47 1.92 -8.39 -4.55
N TYR A 48 1.93 -8.99 -5.74
CA TYR A 48 1.75 -10.41 -5.94
C TYR A 48 2.98 -11.01 -6.60
N TYR A 49 3.32 -12.22 -6.18
CA TYR A 49 4.44 -12.97 -6.75
C TYR A 49 3.94 -14.36 -7.13
N LYS A 50 4.25 -14.79 -8.34
CA LYS A 50 3.87 -16.09 -8.84
C LYS A 50 4.87 -17.14 -8.37
N VAL A 51 4.42 -18.15 -7.64
CA VAL A 51 5.26 -19.23 -7.13
C VAL A 51 4.57 -20.56 -7.38
N ASN A 52 5.24 -21.49 -8.05
CA ASN A 52 4.70 -22.80 -8.41
C ASN A 52 3.35 -22.70 -9.16
N GLY A 53 3.21 -21.69 -10.04
CA GLY A 53 1.99 -21.44 -10.81
C GLY A 53 0.91 -20.64 -10.08
N GLU A 54 1.04 -20.37 -8.78
CA GLU A 54 0.05 -19.66 -7.97
C GLU A 54 0.50 -18.23 -7.65
N TRP A 55 -0.43 -17.28 -7.74
CA TRP A 55 -0.17 -15.88 -7.36
C TRP A 55 -0.42 -15.68 -5.87
N ILE A 56 0.64 -15.37 -5.12
CA ILE A 56 0.62 -15.19 -3.67
C ILE A 56 0.75 -13.69 -3.36
N LEU A 57 -0.11 -13.18 -2.48
CA LEU A 57 -0.05 -11.81 -1.99
C LEU A 57 1.07 -11.65 -0.95
N ALA A 58 1.86 -10.60 -1.06
CA ALA A 58 2.74 -10.15 0.01
C ALA A 58 1.91 -9.46 1.10
N GLU A 59 1.61 -10.20 2.17
CA GLU A 59 0.87 -9.68 3.32
C GLU A 59 1.73 -8.73 4.17
N GLU A 60 1.08 -7.85 4.94
CA GLU A 60 1.75 -6.85 5.80
C GLU A 60 2.81 -5.99 5.08
N SER A 61 2.55 -5.66 3.80
CA SER A 61 3.48 -4.94 2.94
C SER A 61 3.78 -3.51 3.42
N ARG A 62 4.98 -3.05 3.09
CA ARG A 62 5.50 -1.71 3.34
C ARG A 62 6.44 -1.33 2.20
N MET A 63 6.45 -0.06 1.81
CA MET A 63 7.39 0.43 0.82
C MET A 63 8.86 0.35 1.27
N ASP A 64 9.78 0.32 0.31
CA ASP A 64 11.22 0.29 0.52
C ASP A 64 11.69 -0.91 1.36
N CYS A 65 11.04 -2.05 1.16
CA CYS A 65 11.37 -3.33 1.79
C CYS A 65 11.68 -4.39 0.72
N ILE A 66 11.98 -5.61 1.17
CA ILE A 66 12.22 -6.76 0.30
C ILE A 66 11.18 -7.86 0.58
N SER A 67 10.82 -8.61 -0.45
CA SER A 67 9.91 -9.75 -0.34
C SER A 67 10.72 -11.05 -0.23
N VAL A 68 10.56 -11.76 0.88
CA VAL A 68 11.21 -13.06 1.17
C VAL A 68 10.21 -14.19 1.03
N PHE A 69 10.56 -15.23 0.30
CA PHE A 69 9.78 -16.46 0.24
C PHE A 69 10.17 -17.40 1.37
N GLU A 70 9.23 -17.65 2.30
CA GLU A 70 9.43 -18.48 3.49
C GLU A 70 8.13 -19.22 3.83
N ASP A 71 8.23 -20.51 4.17
CA ASP A 71 7.09 -21.34 4.58
C ASP A 71 5.87 -21.28 3.64
N ASN A 72 6.13 -21.25 2.32
CA ASN A 72 5.10 -21.15 1.28
C ASN A 72 4.26 -19.85 1.35
N SER A 73 4.84 -18.80 1.91
CA SER A 73 4.28 -17.45 2.04
C SER A 73 5.31 -16.39 1.67
N ILE A 74 4.87 -15.13 1.58
CA ILE A 74 5.74 -13.99 1.26
C ILE A 74 5.79 -13.07 2.46
N ILE A 75 6.98 -12.93 3.02
CA ILE A 75 7.26 -12.07 4.17
C ILE A 75 7.98 -10.82 3.69
N VAL A 76 7.40 -9.65 3.96
CA VAL A 76 8.02 -8.36 3.66
C VAL A 76 8.94 -7.98 4.81
N ARG A 77 10.24 -7.78 4.53
CA ARG A 77 11.26 -7.45 5.54
C ARG A 77 11.98 -6.16 5.22
N GLU A 78 12.34 -5.40 6.25
CA GLU A 78 13.29 -4.31 6.06
C GLU A 78 14.70 -4.86 5.78
N PHE A 79 15.53 -4.12 5.05
CA PHE A 79 16.90 -4.56 4.72
C PHE A 79 17.74 -4.95 5.95
N ARG A 80 17.54 -4.26 7.07
CA ARG A 80 18.23 -4.55 8.34
C ARG A 80 17.78 -5.85 9.03
N GLU A 81 16.80 -6.55 8.49
CA GLU A 81 16.33 -7.83 9.01
C GLU A 81 16.76 -9.03 8.15
N ILE A 82 17.31 -8.77 6.96
CA ILE A 82 17.81 -9.80 6.04
C ILE A 82 18.82 -10.70 6.75
N LYS A 83 18.62 -12.01 6.61
CA LYS A 83 19.56 -13.05 7.01
C LYS A 83 20.17 -13.68 5.77
N LYS A 84 21.45 -14.04 5.88
CA LYS A 84 22.13 -14.81 4.85
C LYS A 84 21.31 -16.06 4.51
N GLY A 85 21.02 -16.24 3.22
CA GLY A 85 20.24 -17.37 2.71
C GLY A 85 18.74 -17.13 2.59
N ASP A 86 18.20 -16.00 3.07
CA ASP A 86 16.80 -15.61 2.80
C ASP A 86 16.54 -15.63 1.29
N LEU A 87 15.47 -16.28 0.84
CA LEU A 87 15.09 -16.37 -0.57
C LEU A 87 14.36 -15.09 -0.98
N ILE A 88 15.06 -14.15 -1.61
CA ILE A 88 14.54 -12.81 -1.93
C ILE A 88 14.14 -12.74 -3.39
N PHE A 89 12.94 -12.25 -3.68
CA PHE A 89 12.48 -12.07 -5.06
C PHE A 89 13.32 -11.04 -5.82
N VAL A 90 13.66 -11.37 -7.06
CA VAL A 90 14.47 -10.54 -7.97
C VAL A 90 13.72 -10.30 -9.27
N GLY A 91 13.83 -9.09 -9.81
CA GLY A 91 13.08 -8.64 -10.98
C GLY A 91 12.95 -7.11 -11.00
N ARG A 92 12.51 -6.58 -12.15
CA ARG A 92 12.31 -5.15 -12.39
C ARG A 92 10.97 -4.81 -13.02
N THR A 93 10.27 -5.78 -13.60
CA THR A 93 8.94 -5.54 -14.17
C THR A 93 7.86 -5.65 -13.12
N GLU A 94 6.83 -4.80 -13.21
CA GLU A 94 5.74 -4.72 -12.24
C GLU A 94 4.41 -5.21 -12.84
N GLU A 95 4.40 -5.60 -14.12
CA GLU A 95 3.23 -5.99 -14.91
C GLU A 95 3.15 -7.51 -15.16
N ALA A 96 3.54 -8.32 -14.17
CA ALA A 96 3.55 -9.79 -14.20
C ALA A 96 4.55 -10.45 -15.16
N LEU A 97 5.33 -9.70 -15.95
CA LEU A 97 6.25 -10.25 -16.96
C LEU A 97 7.33 -11.15 -16.37
N GLU A 98 7.83 -10.82 -15.17
CA GLU A 98 8.79 -11.63 -14.41
C GLU A 98 8.14 -12.37 -13.24
N GLY A 99 6.82 -12.56 -13.25
CA GLY A 99 6.08 -13.17 -12.15
C GLY A 99 5.86 -12.25 -10.95
N ILE A 100 6.16 -10.95 -11.08
CA ILE A 100 5.93 -9.91 -10.07
C ILE A 100 4.85 -8.97 -10.58
N TYR A 101 3.82 -8.71 -9.78
CA TYR A 101 2.72 -7.82 -10.14
C TYR A 101 2.41 -6.81 -9.04
N VAL A 102 2.45 -5.52 -9.38
CA VAL A 102 2.09 -4.41 -8.49
C VAL A 102 0.67 -3.94 -8.82
N HIS A 103 -0.26 -4.14 -7.88
CA HIS A 103 -1.67 -3.82 -8.08
C HIS A 103 -2.00 -2.37 -7.70
N SER A 104 -1.56 -1.43 -8.54
CA SER A 104 -1.70 0.02 -8.31
C SER A 104 -3.15 0.53 -8.31
N ASN A 105 -4.08 -0.24 -8.88
CA ASN A 105 -5.52 0.11 -8.97
C ASN A 105 -6.39 -0.67 -7.98
N ALA A 106 -5.79 -1.26 -6.95
CA ALA A 106 -6.46 -2.10 -5.94
C ALA A 106 -7.68 -1.48 -5.26
N PHE A 107 -7.73 -0.15 -5.13
CA PHE A 107 -8.77 0.59 -4.41
C PHE A 107 -9.43 1.68 -5.26
N VAL A 108 -9.14 1.68 -6.57
CA VAL A 108 -9.77 2.62 -7.50
C VAL A 108 -11.13 2.04 -7.88
N GLU A 109 -12.20 2.69 -7.46
CA GLU A 109 -13.52 2.45 -8.05
C GLU A 109 -13.44 2.90 -9.52
N GLU A 110 -13.97 2.10 -10.47
CA GLU A 110 -14.00 2.49 -11.88
C GLU A 110 -14.48 3.95 -11.97
N PRO A 111 -13.83 4.80 -12.78
CA PRO A 111 -14.17 6.22 -12.79
C PRO A 111 -15.63 6.37 -13.21
N ASP A 112 -16.48 6.69 -12.24
CA ASP A 112 -17.76 7.32 -12.52
C ASP A 112 -17.45 8.65 -13.23
N GLU A 113 -17.89 8.71 -14.48
CA GLU A 113 -18.02 9.89 -15.34
C GLU A 113 -16.77 10.41 -16.08
N GLU A 114 -17.01 10.74 -17.35
CA GLU A 114 -16.11 11.47 -18.23
C GLU A 114 -15.49 12.66 -17.51
N ILE A 115 -14.17 12.61 -17.29
CA ILE A 115 -13.42 13.77 -16.80
C ILE A 115 -13.55 14.87 -17.86
N ASP A 116 -14.36 15.88 -17.52
CA ASP A 116 -14.72 17.00 -18.37
C ASP A 116 -13.43 17.67 -18.90
N LYS A 117 -13.30 17.80 -20.22
CA LYS A 117 -12.04 18.18 -20.90
C LYS A 117 -11.61 19.64 -20.67
N PHE A 118 -12.39 20.40 -19.90
CA PHE A 118 -12.14 21.79 -19.55
C PHE A 118 -12.48 22.07 -18.08
N VAL A 119 -11.57 21.75 -17.17
CA VAL A 119 -11.70 22.10 -15.75
C VAL A 119 -10.47 22.87 -15.29
N PHE A 120 -10.66 24.15 -14.92
CA PHE A 120 -9.60 24.99 -14.34
C PHE A 120 -9.56 24.82 -12.82
N ARG A 121 -8.38 24.43 -12.29
CA ARG A 121 -8.02 24.49 -10.85
C ARG A 121 -8.79 23.58 -9.86
N ASN A 122 -9.28 22.41 -10.27
CA ASN A 122 -9.75 21.38 -9.33
C ASN A 122 -8.64 20.42 -8.84
N SER A 123 -7.40 20.56 -9.31
CA SER A 123 -6.29 19.76 -8.81
C SER A 123 -5.91 20.20 -7.39
N ARG A 124 -5.89 19.24 -6.46
CA ARG A 124 -5.48 19.44 -5.06
C ARG A 124 -4.09 20.08 -5.04
N THR A 125 -3.99 21.25 -4.41
CA THR A 125 -2.71 21.88 -4.07
C THR A 125 -2.54 21.83 -2.55
N ARG A 126 -1.29 21.73 -2.10
CA ARG A 126 -0.93 21.67 -0.67
C ARG A 126 -1.38 22.91 0.11
N GLU A 127 -1.65 24.02 -0.57
CA GLU A 127 -1.90 25.33 0.04
C GLU A 127 -3.39 25.71 0.17
N THR A 128 -4.31 24.95 -0.41
CA THR A 128 -5.74 25.31 -0.40
C THR A 128 -6.47 24.53 0.67
N ALA A 129 -6.89 25.20 1.74
CA ALA A 129 -7.81 24.63 2.71
C ALA A 129 -9.17 24.37 2.04
N TYR A 130 -9.60 23.10 2.02
CA TYR A 130 -10.90 22.71 1.47
C TYR A 130 -11.85 22.40 2.62
N SER A 131 -12.92 23.17 2.77
CA SER A 131 -13.90 22.96 3.85
C SER A 131 -14.57 21.59 3.78
N LEU A 132 -14.71 21.02 2.58
CA LEU A 132 -15.25 19.67 2.37
C LEU A 132 -14.39 18.57 3.02
N ASP A 133 -13.09 18.81 3.23
CA ASP A 133 -12.22 17.83 3.88
C ASP A 133 -12.66 17.59 5.33
N TYR A 134 -13.20 18.61 6.02
CA TYR A 134 -13.69 18.47 7.38
C TYR A 134 -14.97 17.63 7.46
N ASP A 135 -15.87 17.77 6.48
CA ASP A 135 -17.08 16.94 6.40
C ASP A 135 -16.70 15.47 6.19
N PHE A 136 -15.80 15.20 5.23
CA PHE A 136 -15.26 13.87 4.98
C PHE A 136 -14.56 13.28 6.21
N LEU A 137 -13.67 14.03 6.86
CA LEU A 137 -12.97 13.57 8.06
C LEU A 137 -13.95 13.30 9.21
N THR A 138 -14.99 14.12 9.38
CA THR A 138 -16.00 13.90 10.42
C THR A 138 -16.77 12.61 10.18
N GLU A 139 -17.18 12.35 8.94
CA GLU A 139 -17.88 11.11 8.56
C GLU A 139 -16.96 9.88 8.70
N LEU A 140 -15.71 9.98 8.24
CA LEU A 140 -14.69 8.92 8.39
C LEU A 140 -14.45 8.58 9.86
N LEU A 141 -14.23 9.58 10.73
CA LEU A 141 -13.99 9.36 12.15
C LEU A 141 -15.21 8.74 12.86
N ALA A 142 -16.42 9.13 12.45
CA ALA A 142 -17.65 8.51 12.95
C ALA A 142 -17.77 7.04 12.53
N TYR A 143 -17.41 6.72 11.28
CA TYR A 143 -17.36 5.34 10.78
C TYR A 143 -16.32 4.49 11.53
N GLU A 144 -15.08 4.97 11.64
CA GLU A 144 -13.98 4.24 12.28
C GLU A 144 -14.25 3.96 13.77
N LYS A 145 -15.02 4.83 14.45
CA LYS A 145 -15.39 4.63 15.86
C LYS A 145 -16.09 3.28 16.14
N THR A 146 -16.79 2.72 15.15
CA THR A 146 -17.49 1.43 15.28
C THR A 146 -16.91 0.32 14.40
N ASN A 147 -16.07 0.65 13.42
CA ASN A 147 -15.60 -0.30 12.40
C ASN A 147 -14.08 -0.52 12.42
N GLY A 148 -13.31 0.27 13.18
CA GLY A 148 -11.86 0.15 13.18
C GLY A 148 -11.17 0.96 14.27
N HIS A 149 -9.98 1.45 13.95
CA HIS A 149 -9.10 2.14 14.89
C HIS A 149 -8.37 3.30 14.19
N VAL A 150 -8.34 4.45 14.85
CA VAL A 150 -7.61 5.62 14.36
C VAL A 150 -6.32 5.78 15.15
N THR A 151 -5.18 5.69 14.45
CA THR A 151 -3.85 5.94 15.04
C THR A 151 -3.42 7.37 14.76
N TRP A 152 -3.12 8.13 15.82
CA TRP A 152 -2.68 9.52 15.73
C TRP A 152 -1.16 9.63 15.84
N VAL A 153 -0.50 10.20 14.83
CA VAL A 153 0.93 10.53 14.87
C VAL A 153 1.07 12.04 15.09
N LEU A 154 1.40 12.45 16.32
CA LEU A 154 1.40 13.86 16.73
C LEU A 154 2.76 14.29 17.26
N GLY A 155 3.23 15.45 16.80
CA GLY A 155 4.37 16.15 17.38
C GLY A 155 3.98 17.04 18.57
N PRO A 156 4.98 17.57 19.32
CA PRO A 156 4.74 18.39 20.51
C PRO A 156 4.00 19.70 20.22
N ALA A 157 4.02 20.18 18.97
CA ALA A 157 3.29 21.36 18.53
C ALA A 157 1.78 21.29 18.86
N CYS A 158 1.17 20.09 18.81
CA CYS A 158 -0.23 19.88 19.16
C CYS A 158 -0.54 20.19 20.64
N ALA A 159 0.46 20.10 21.53
CA ALA A 159 0.30 20.31 22.97
C ALA A 159 0.65 21.75 23.43
N PHE A 160 1.43 22.49 22.63
CA PHE A 160 1.87 23.84 22.97
C PHE A 160 0.76 24.88 22.78
N ASP A 161 -0.08 24.71 21.77
CA ASP A 161 -1.29 25.51 21.61
C ASP A 161 -2.42 24.97 22.49
N ILE A 162 -3.07 25.86 23.25
CA ILE A 162 -4.09 25.47 24.23
C ILE A 162 -5.37 24.98 23.56
N ASP A 163 -5.73 25.55 22.41
CA ASP A 163 -6.98 25.24 21.72
C ASP A 163 -6.84 23.91 20.96
N SER A 164 -5.73 23.70 20.27
CA SER A 164 -5.35 22.44 19.62
C SER A 164 -5.36 21.28 20.62
N ARG A 165 -4.72 21.48 21.78
CA ARG A 165 -4.70 20.48 22.86
C ARG A 165 -6.11 20.16 23.36
N ARG A 166 -6.94 21.19 23.61
CA ARG A 166 -8.32 20.99 24.07
C ARG A 166 -9.18 20.26 23.04
N ALA A 167 -9.03 20.60 21.75
CA ALA A 167 -9.74 19.94 20.67
C ALA A 167 -9.35 18.46 20.59
N PHE A 168 -8.05 18.15 20.58
CA PHE A 168 -7.57 16.77 20.54
C PHE A 168 -8.01 15.97 21.77
N CYS A 169 -7.96 16.54 22.98
CA CYS A 169 -8.47 15.90 24.19
C CYS A 169 -9.96 15.58 24.14
N LYS A 170 -10.77 16.32 23.37
CA LYS A 170 -12.19 16.00 23.15
C LYS A 170 -12.37 14.88 22.13
N LEU A 171 -11.46 14.77 21.17
CA LEU A 171 -11.53 13.81 20.08
C LEU A 171 -11.19 12.38 20.54
N ILE A 172 -10.25 12.23 21.48
CA ILE A 172 -9.79 10.91 21.97
C ILE A 172 -10.53 10.42 23.23
N LYS A 173 -11.53 11.16 23.70
CA LYS A 173 -12.39 10.77 24.82
C LYS A 173 -13.59 9.97 24.32
#